data_AF-A0A973SXB5-F1
#
_entry.id   AF-A0A973SXB5-F1
#
_cell.length_a   1.000
_cell.length_b   1.000
_cell.length_c   1.000
_cell.angle_alpha   90.00
_cell.angle_beta   90.00
_cell.angle_gamma   90.00
#
_symmetry.space_group_name_H-M   'P 1'
#
loop_
_entity.id
_entity.type
_entity.pdbx_description
1 polymer ?
#
loop_
_entity_poly.entity_id
_entity_poly.type
_entity_poly.pdbx_seq_one_letter_code
_entity_poly.pdbx_strand_id
1 'polypeptide(L)'
;MPLSHDHIRTTVDAYLARHPHEHEQLGALLDALHRTGDEIASRSTFTGHITCGAIVIDPLGRVLHVLHLASGKVLAPGGHTEPTDQCLAAAALRELHEETGIPPQAVTPWPGYETV
;
A
#
# COMPACT_ATOMS: atom_id res chain seq x y z
N MET A 1 11.19 -9.62 -9.02
CA MET A 1 10.02 -9.73 -9.92
C MET A 1 9.10 -8.59 -9.54
N PRO A 2 8.50 -7.87 -10.50
CA PRO A 2 7.53 -6.84 -10.17
C PRO A 2 6.35 -7.46 -9.41
N LEU A 3 5.74 -6.65 -8.55
CA LEU A 3 4.49 -6.97 -7.86
C LEU A 3 3.46 -7.55 -8.85
N SER A 4 3.03 -8.79 -8.61
CA SER A 4 2.12 -9.48 -9.51
C SER A 4 0.68 -9.02 -9.28
N HIS A 5 -0.11 -9.02 -10.36
CA HIS A 5 -1.56 -8.82 -10.27
C HIS A 5 -2.18 -9.81 -9.28
N ASP A 6 -1.72 -11.06 -9.27
CA ASP A 6 -2.21 -12.10 -8.37
C ASP A 6 -1.97 -11.78 -6.88
N HIS A 7 -0.82 -11.18 -6.54
CA HIS A 7 -0.53 -10.71 -5.17
C HIS A 7 -1.54 -9.63 -4.74
N ILE A 8 -1.80 -8.66 -5.62
CA ILE A 8 -2.75 -7.57 -5.34
C ILE A 8 -4.17 -8.12 -5.15
N ARG A 9 -4.62 -9.00 -6.05
CA ARG A 9 -5.92 -9.66 -5.95
C ARG A 9 -6.06 -10.46 -4.66
N THR A 10 -5.07 -11.29 -4.33
CA THR A 10 -5.06 -12.09 -3.09
C THR A 10 -5.15 -11.21 -1.85
N THR A 11 -4.46 -10.06 -1.86
CA THR A 11 -4.52 -9.09 -0.76
C THR A 11 -5.93 -8.49 -0.62
N VAL A 12 -6.55 -8.07 -1.73
CA VAL A 12 -7.91 -7.51 -1.73
C VAL A 12 -8.95 -8.56 -1.32
N ASP A 13 -8.81 -9.81 -1.78
CA ASP A 13 -9.70 -10.91 -1.39
C ASP A 13 -9.60 -11.20 0.11
N ALA A 14 -8.39 -11.24 0.66
CA ALA A 14 -8.17 -11.41 2.10
C ALA A 14 -8.71 -10.23 2.93
N TYR A 15 -8.67 -9.01 2.38
CA TYR A 15 -9.30 -7.85 3.01
C TYR A 15 -10.82 -7.98 3.03
N LEU A 16 -11.44 -8.26 1.89
CA LEU A 16 -12.89 -8.38 1.76
C LEU A 16 -13.47 -9.57 2.54
N ALA A 17 -12.70 -10.64 2.73
CA ALA A 17 -13.08 -11.74 3.61
C ALA A 17 -13.26 -11.29 5.07
N ARG A 18 -12.48 -10.29 5.53
CA ARG A 18 -12.60 -9.69 6.87
C ARG A 18 -13.61 -8.53 6.91
N HIS A 19 -13.75 -7.80 5.80
CA HIS A 19 -14.58 -6.59 5.68
C HIS A 19 -15.59 -6.70 4.53
N PRO A 20 -16.53 -7.66 4.56
CA PRO A 20 -17.43 -7.93 3.42
C PRO A 20 -18.36 -6.75 3.06
N HIS A 21 -18.63 -5.87 4.02
CA HIS A 21 -19.47 -4.69 3.83
C HIS A 21 -18.81 -3.57 3.00
N GLU A 22 -17.49 -3.63 2.80
CA GLU A 22 -16.75 -2.62 2.01
C GLU A 22 -16.63 -3.00 0.53
N HIS A 23 -17.20 -4.14 0.11
CA HIS A 23 -17.15 -4.59 -1.28
C HIS A 23 -17.69 -3.54 -2.27
N GLU A 24 -18.77 -2.83 -1.92
CA GLU A 24 -19.32 -1.77 -2.77
C GLU A 24 -18.34 -0.59 -2.92
N GLN A 25 -17.67 -0.21 -1.83
CA GLN A 25 -16.72 0.91 -1.83
C GLN A 25 -15.46 0.59 -2.64
N LEU A 26 -15.07 -0.68 -2.71
CA LEU A 26 -13.94 -1.15 -3.52
C LEU A 26 -14.30 -1.47 -4.98
N GLY A 27 -15.54 -1.21 -5.42
CA GLY A 27 -16.01 -1.57 -6.77
C GLY A 27 -15.07 -1.13 -7.90
N ALA A 28 -14.58 0.11 -7.88
CA ALA A 28 -13.67 0.62 -8.91
C ALA A 28 -12.31 -0.11 -8.93
N LEU A 29 -11.79 -0.50 -7.77
CA LEU A 29 -10.57 -1.30 -7.67
C LEU A 29 -10.81 -2.73 -8.19
N LEU A 30 -11.93 -3.34 -7.81
CA LEU A 30 -12.30 -4.68 -8.27
C LEU A 30 -12.49 -4.70 -9.79
N ASP A 31 -13.16 -3.70 -10.36
CA ASP A 31 -13.30 -3.54 -11.80
C ASP A 31 -11.94 -3.42 -12.50
N ALA A 32 -11.01 -2.65 -11.91
CA ALA A 32 -9.65 -2.51 -12.45
C ALA A 32 -8.88 -3.84 -12.39
N LEU A 33 -9.04 -4.65 -11.34
CA LEU A 33 -8.44 -5.98 -11.22
C LEU A 33 -9.03 -6.99 -12.21
N HIS A 34 -10.28 -6.82 -12.64
CA HIS A 34 -10.89 -7.68 -13.66
C HIS A 34 -10.42 -7.36 -15.09
N ARG A 35 -9.88 -6.16 -15.35
CA ARG A 35 -9.42 -5.78 -16.69
C ARG A 35 -8.12 -6.52 -17.04
N THR A 36 -8.18 -7.37 -18.05
CA THR A 36 -7.01 -8.04 -18.60
C THR A 36 -6.12 -7.05 -19.35
N GLY A 37 -4.82 -7.04 -19.03
CA GLY A 37 -3.82 -6.23 -19.75
C GLY A 37 -3.43 -4.92 -19.07
N ASP A 38 -4.12 -4.51 -18.00
CA ASP A 38 -3.70 -3.35 -17.19
C ASP A 38 -2.56 -3.75 -16.24
N GLU A 39 -1.47 -3.00 -16.28
CA GLU A 39 -0.40 -3.07 -15.27
C GLU A 39 -0.77 -2.19 -14.08
N ILE A 40 -1.71 -2.64 -13.25
CA ILE A 40 -2.24 -1.83 -12.13
C ILE A 40 -1.17 -1.49 -11.07
N ALA A 41 -0.02 -2.19 -11.03
CA ALA A 41 1.14 -1.83 -10.21
C ALA A 41 2.01 -0.72 -10.84
N SER A 42 1.78 -0.36 -12.11
CA SER A 42 2.57 0.65 -12.79
C SER A 42 1.94 2.03 -12.66
N ARG A 43 2.74 3.01 -12.23
CA ARG A 43 2.35 4.43 -12.22
C ARG A 43 2.07 5.01 -13.62
N SER A 44 2.42 4.30 -14.70
CA SER A 44 2.04 4.67 -16.06
C SER A 44 0.60 4.31 -16.41
N THR A 45 -0.09 3.56 -15.56
CA THR A 45 -1.50 3.19 -15.73
C THR A 45 -2.38 4.32 -15.21
N PHE A 46 -2.82 5.19 -16.14
CA PHE A 46 -3.58 6.39 -15.84
C PHE A 46 -5.06 6.13 -15.49
N THR A 47 -5.57 4.93 -15.76
CA THR A 47 -6.92 4.49 -15.35
C THR A 47 -7.01 4.18 -13.86
N GLY A 48 -5.88 4.22 -13.14
CA GLY A 48 -5.75 3.89 -11.72
C GLY A 48 -4.64 2.88 -11.50
N HIS A 49 -3.88 3.05 -10.42
CA HIS A 49 -2.79 2.15 -10.05
C HIS A 49 -2.65 2.05 -8.53
N ILE A 50 -1.96 1.02 -8.09
CA ILE A 50 -1.70 0.74 -6.68
C ILE A 50 -0.64 1.68 -6.14
N THR A 51 -0.91 2.21 -4.95
CA THR A 51 0.05 2.88 -4.09
C THR A 51 0.12 2.13 -2.76
N CYS A 52 1.22 2.30 -2.04
CA CYS A 52 1.45 1.68 -0.74
C CYS A 52 1.89 2.76 0.26
N GLY A 53 1.45 2.65 1.50
CA GLY A 53 1.83 3.58 2.56
C GLY A 53 1.84 2.91 3.92
N ALA A 54 2.52 3.54 4.88
CA ALA A 54 2.71 3.00 6.22
C ALA A 54 2.07 3.91 7.27
N ILE A 55 1.13 3.36 8.05
CA ILE A 55 0.64 4.00 9.27
C ILE A 55 1.55 3.56 10.42
N VAL A 56 2.51 4.42 10.80
CA VAL A 56 3.44 4.14 11.90
C VAL A 56 2.93 4.79 13.17
N ILE A 57 2.75 3.96 14.22
CA ILE A 57 2.24 4.38 15.52
C ILE A 57 3.31 4.09 16.57
N ASP A 58 3.61 5.08 17.40
CA ASP A 58 4.56 4.91 18.50
C ASP A 58 3.89 4.35 19.78
N PRO A 59 4.65 4.01 20.83
CA PRO A 59 4.08 3.48 22.08
C PRO A 59 3.12 4.42 22.81
N LEU A 60 3.10 5.72 22.46
CA LEU A 60 2.21 6.72 23.02
C LEU A 60 0.94 6.92 22.17
N GLY A 61 0.80 6.18 21.07
CA GLY A 61 -0.34 6.28 20.15
C GLY A 61 -0.23 7.45 19.16
N ARG A 62 0.96 8.05 18.98
CA ARG A 62 1.18 9.13 18.01
C ARG A 62 1.40 8.54 16.62
N VAL A 63 0.77 9.15 15.61
CA VAL A 63 0.88 8.72 14.20
C VAL A 63 1.90 9.57 13.46
N LEU A 64 2.89 8.91 12.86
CA LEU A 64 3.89 9.57 12.03
C LEU A 64 3.25 10.14 10.76
N HIS A 65 3.57 11.39 10.45
CA HIS A 65 3.24 12.01 9.18
C HIS A 65 4.47 12.71 8.59
N VAL A 66 4.48 12.81 7.26
CA VAL A 66 5.45 13.57 6.47
C VAL A 66 4.76 14.74 5.79
N LEU A 67 5.50 15.82 5.53
CA LEU A 67 5.04 16.94 4.71
C LEU A 67 5.32 16.63 3.25
N HIS A 68 4.29 16.30 2.48
CA HIS A 68 4.41 16.00 1.06
C HIS A 68 4.62 17.30 0.27
N LEU A 69 5.86 17.55 -0.16
CA LEU A 69 6.28 18.84 -0.73
C LEU A 69 5.50 19.27 -1.97
N ALA A 70 5.15 18.32 -2.85
CA ALA A 70 4.44 18.65 -4.08
C ALA A 70 2.96 19.01 -3.86
N SER A 71 2.35 18.54 -2.77
CA SER A 71 0.93 18.80 -2.47
C SER A 71 0.73 19.77 -1.31
N GLY A 72 1.77 20.03 -0.52
CA GLY A 72 1.72 20.81 0.72
C GLY A 72 0.92 20.14 1.85
N LYS A 73 0.56 18.86 1.70
CA LYS A 73 -0.27 18.13 2.67
C LYS A 73 0.58 17.37 3.68
N VAL A 74 0.04 17.19 4.88
CA VAL A 74 0.57 16.29 5.91
C VAL A 74 -0.09 14.93 5.72
N LEU A 75 0.70 13.91 5.37
CA LEU A 75 0.22 12.57 5.00
C LEU A 75 1.03 11.49 5.73
N ALA A 76 0.50 10.28 5.81
CA ALA A 76 1.33 9.13 6.14
C ALA A 76 2.37 8.90 5.03
N PRO A 77 3.56 8.38 5.37
CA PRO A 77 4.58 8.08 4.37
C PRO A 77 4.09 7.01 3.39
N GLY A 78 4.40 7.18 2.11
CA GLY A 78 3.92 6.26 1.07
C GLY A 78 4.07 6.78 -0.35
N GLY A 79 3.95 5.88 -1.30
CA GLY A 79 4.19 6.17 -2.70
C GLY A 79 3.79 5.05 -3.64
N HIS A 80 4.42 5.01 -4.79
CA HIS A 80 4.11 4.05 -5.85
C HIS A 80 4.88 2.76 -5.63
N THR A 81 4.42 1.66 -6.21
CA THR A 81 5.19 0.43 -6.23
C THR A 81 6.30 0.51 -7.28
N GLU A 82 7.44 -0.12 -6.98
CA GLU A 82 8.59 -0.25 -7.88
C GLU A 82 8.76 -1.69 -8.39
N PRO A 83 9.45 -1.92 -9.53
CA PRO A 83 9.70 -3.26 -10.05
C PRO A 83 10.52 -4.17 -9.12
N THR A 84 11.21 -3.58 -8.15
CA THR A 84 12.02 -4.24 -7.11
C THR A 84 11.18 -4.70 -5.92
N ASP A 85 9.97 -4.16 -5.73
CA ASP A 85 9.10 -4.50 -4.61
C ASP A 85 8.54 -5.93 -4.77
N GLN A 86 8.76 -6.76 -3.76
CA GLN A 86 8.37 -8.18 -3.78
C GLN A 86 6.93 -8.41 -3.31
N CYS A 87 6.39 -7.48 -2.50
CA CYS A 87 5.02 -7.49 -2.01
C CYS A 87 4.60 -6.05 -1.62
N LEU A 88 3.30 -5.84 -1.37
CA LEU A 88 2.76 -4.51 -1.02
C LEU A 88 3.34 -3.99 0.30
N ALA A 89 3.55 -4.87 1.28
CA ALA A 89 4.22 -4.53 2.53
C ALA A 89 5.67 -4.07 2.31
N ALA A 90 6.40 -4.71 1.39
CA ALA A 90 7.77 -4.30 1.05
C ALA A 90 7.80 -2.89 0.42
N ALA A 91 6.85 -2.59 -0.47
CA ALA A 91 6.71 -1.24 -1.04
C ALA A 91 6.42 -0.20 0.05
N ALA A 92 5.48 -0.46 0.96
CA ALA A 92 5.19 0.44 2.07
C ALA A 92 6.40 0.68 2.99
N LEU A 93 7.18 -0.38 3.28
CA LEU A 93 8.38 -0.29 4.11
C LEU A 93 9.52 0.46 3.40
N ARG A 94 9.66 0.30 2.08
CA ARG A 94 10.62 1.07 1.27
C ARG A 94 10.28 2.56 1.30
N GLU A 95 9.03 2.92 1.01
CA GLU A 95 8.57 4.32 1.02
C GLU A 95 8.72 4.95 2.41
N LEU A 96 8.37 4.22 3.48
CA LEU A 96 8.63 4.66 4.85
C LEU A 96 10.12 4.99 5.06
N HIS A 97 11.02 4.12 4.59
CA HIS A 97 12.45 4.33 4.75
C HIS A 97 12.95 5.52 3.95
N GLU A 98 12.54 5.65 2.68
CA GLU A 98 12.97 6.72 1.79
C GLU A 98 12.53 8.11 2.28
N GLU A 99 11.30 8.22 2.80
CA GLU A 99 10.75 9.52 3.21
C GLU A 99 11.13 9.94 4.64
N THR A 100 11.49 8.98 5.51
CA THR A 100 11.67 9.24 6.95
C THR A 100 13.03 8.81 7.51
N GLY A 101 13.77 7.97 6.79
CA GLY A 101 14.99 7.33 7.25
C GLY A 101 14.78 6.18 8.23
N ILE A 102 13.55 5.87 8.65
CA ILE A 102 13.25 4.75 9.56
C ILE A 102 13.48 3.43 8.81
N PRO A 103 14.39 2.57 9.25
CA PRO A 103 14.65 1.33 8.54
C PRO A 103 13.56 0.28 8.82
N PRO A 104 13.28 -0.65 7.88
CA PRO A 104 12.21 -1.64 8.05
C PRO A 104 12.32 -2.48 9.34
N GLN A 105 13.54 -2.79 9.80
CA GLN A 105 13.77 -3.53 11.04
C GLN A 105 13.46 -2.75 12.33
N ALA A 106 13.21 -1.43 12.24
CA ALA A 106 12.83 -0.60 13.39
C ALA A 106 11.31 -0.56 13.63
N VAL A 107 10.52 -1.15 12.72
CA VAL A 107 9.08 -1.29 12.86
C VAL A 107 8.68 -2.75 12.87
N THR A 108 7.51 -3.02 13.44
CA THR A 108 6.90 -4.35 13.44
C THR A 108 5.46 -4.22 12.98
N PRO A 109 4.88 -5.25 12.33
CA PRO A 109 3.46 -5.25 12.01
C PRO A 109 2.61 -4.99 13.25
N TRP A 110 1.47 -4.32 13.05
CA TRP A 110 0.49 -4.17 14.12
C TRP A 110 -0.08 -5.55 14.49
N PRO A 111 -0.27 -5.85 15.79
CA PRO A 111 -0.82 -7.15 16.20
C PRO A 111 -2.14 -7.47 15.49
N GLY A 112 -2.21 -8.66 14.87
CA GLY A 112 -3.35 -9.12 14.07
C GLY A 112 -3.28 -8.78 12.57
N TYR A 113 -2.23 -8.08 12.12
CA TYR A 113 -1.99 -7.70 10.71
C TYR A 113 -0.64 -8.21 10.19
N GLU A 114 -0.13 -9.31 10.73
CA GLU A 114 1.19 -9.86 10.40
C GLU A 114 1.28 -10.50 9.01
N THR A 115 0.13 -10.77 8.37
CA THR A 115 0.01 -11.59 7.15
C THR A 115 -0.70 -10.88 5.99
N VAL A 116 -0.81 -9.56 6.07
CA VAL A 116 -1.37 -8.74 4.99
C VAL A 116 -0.30 -8.37 3.97
#